data_AF-A0A2D4FTS5-F1
#
_entry.id   AF-A0A2D4FTS5-F1
#
_cell.length_a   1.000
_cell.length_b   1.000
_cell.length_c   1.000
_cell.angle_alpha   90.00
_cell.angle_beta   90.00
_cell.angle_gamma   90.00
#
_symmetry.space_group_name_H-M   'P 1'
#
loop_
_entity.id
_entity.type
_entity.pdbx_description
1 polymer ?
#
loop_
_entity_poly.entity_id
_entity_poly.type
_entity_poly.pdbx_seq_one_letter_code
_entity_poly.pdbx_strand_id
1 'polypeptide(L)'
;ESIVYDNLKILLLAAFGNLKNLLQTLEKASKIDTYFVRKPNFCKDVIIAAREKLELDPDFIVQFEDIVTKLKVSGQINELTLDDLLCEVPHPKGYKMQLLKETKRSQRTLQPLQSFLLSD
;
A
#
# COMPACT_ATOMS: atom_id res chain seq x y z
N GLU A 1 -4.65 0.18 -11.15
CA GLU A 1 -5.04 -0.97 -10.29
C GLU A 1 -4.68 -0.66 -8.83
N SER A 2 -5.30 -1.38 -7.89
CA SER A 2 -5.13 -1.17 -6.44
C SER A 2 -3.93 -1.96 -5.91
N ILE A 3 -3.14 -1.38 -4.99
CA ILE A 3 -2.01 -2.09 -4.34
C ILE A 3 -2.49 -3.41 -3.73
N VAL A 4 -3.66 -3.40 -3.11
CA VAL A 4 -4.29 -4.58 -2.51
C VAL A 4 -4.52 -5.68 -3.56
N TYR A 5 -4.96 -5.32 -4.77
CA TYR A 5 -5.21 -6.28 -5.84
C TYR A 5 -3.92 -6.98 -6.29
N ASP A 6 -2.84 -6.21 -6.49
CA ASP A 6 -1.56 -6.77 -6.94
C ASP A 6 -1.01 -7.77 -5.91
N ASN A 7 -1.10 -7.45 -4.63
CA ASN A 7 -0.66 -8.31 -3.54
C ASN A 7 -1.50 -9.59 -3.41
N LEU A 8 -2.82 -9.45 -3.43
CA LEU A 8 -3.73 -10.61 -3.37
C LEU A 8 -3.53 -11.53 -4.58
N LYS A 9 -3.29 -10.98 -5.77
CA LYS A 9 -3.03 -11.75 -6.98
C LYS A 9 -1.77 -12.62 -6.83
N ILE A 10 -0.69 -12.08 -6.27
CA ILE A 10 0.54 -12.85 -6.04
C ILE A 10 0.30 -13.98 -5.04
N LEU A 11 -0.37 -13.70 -3.92
CA LEU A 11 -0.71 -14.73 -2.93
C LEU A 11 -1.58 -15.84 -3.55
N LEU A 12 -2.56 -15.47 -4.37
CA LEU A 12 -3.44 -16.41 -5.04
C LEU A 12 -2.66 -17.33 -5.99
N LEU A 13 -1.75 -16.76 -6.79
CA LEU A 13 -0.89 -17.52 -7.69
C LEU A 13 0.05 -18.48 -6.92
N ALA A 14 0.58 -18.02 -5.78
CA ALA A 14 1.41 -18.84 -4.89
C ALA A 14 0.58 -19.99 -4.27
N ALA A 15 -0.64 -19.72 -3.81
CA ALA A 15 -1.52 -20.70 -3.19
C ALA A 15 -1.98 -21.78 -4.17
N PHE A 16 -2.27 -21.42 -5.42
CA PHE A 16 -2.65 -22.38 -6.48
C PHE A 16 -1.46 -23.06 -7.16
N GLY A 17 -0.22 -22.80 -6.71
CA GLY A 17 0.98 -23.41 -7.29
C GLY A 17 1.29 -22.97 -8.73
N ASN A 18 0.75 -21.84 -9.18
CA ASN A 18 1.01 -21.31 -10.52
C ASN A 18 2.28 -20.45 -10.54
N LEU A 19 3.41 -21.09 -10.23
CA LEU A 19 4.70 -20.44 -10.00
C LEU A 19 5.22 -19.69 -11.23
N LYS A 20 5.01 -20.25 -12.43
CA LYS A 20 5.41 -19.60 -13.68
C LYS A 20 4.69 -18.27 -13.91
N ASN A 21 3.38 -18.23 -13.67
CA ASN A 21 2.61 -16.99 -13.81
C ASN A 21 2.95 -15.99 -12.70
N LEU A 22 3.27 -16.46 -11.49
CA LEU A 22 3.76 -15.62 -10.40
C LEU A 22 5.05 -14.91 -10.81
N LEU A 23 6.06 -15.65 -11.28
CA LEU A 23 7.33 -15.09 -11.72
C LEU A 23 7.16 -14.12 -12.87
N GLN A 24 6.36 -14.48 -13.89
CA GLN A 24 6.08 -13.57 -15.00
C GLN A 24 5.39 -12.28 -14.55
N THR A 25 4.52 -12.35 -13.53
CA THR A 25 3.83 -11.17 -13.01
C THR A 25 4.81 -10.25 -12.28
N LEU A 26 5.66 -10.81 -11.42
CA LEU A 26 6.70 -10.05 -10.71
C LEU A 26 7.76 -9.50 -11.68
N GLU A 27 8.14 -10.27 -12.68
CA GLU A 27 9.12 -9.84 -13.69
C GLU A 27 8.56 -8.65 -14.50
N LYS A 28 7.30 -8.73 -14.95
CA LYS A 28 6.63 -7.61 -15.63
C LYS A 28 6.57 -6.38 -14.73
N ALA A 29 6.25 -6.56 -13.45
CA ALA A 29 6.22 -5.49 -12.47
C ALA A 29 7.61 -4.82 -12.28
N SER A 30 8.69 -5.60 -12.30
CA SER A 30 10.06 -5.09 -12.16
C SER A 30 10.56 -4.31 -13.38
N LYS A 31 9.97 -4.53 -14.56
CA LYS A 31 10.33 -3.84 -15.82
C LYS A 31 9.67 -2.46 -15.95
N ILE A 32 8.73 -2.11 -15.07
CA ILE A 32 8.04 -0.82 -15.12
C ILE A 32 8.98 0.26 -14.55
N ASP A 33 9.66 0.98 -15.44
CA ASP A 33 10.59 2.06 -15.05
C ASP A 33 10.15 3.47 -15.52
N THR A 34 8.91 3.61 -15.96
CA THR A 34 8.41 4.91 -16.43
C THR A 34 7.83 5.73 -15.28
N TYR A 35 8.08 7.04 -15.30
CA TYR A 35 7.48 7.99 -14.35
C TYR A 35 5.96 8.16 -14.54
N PHE A 36 5.46 7.83 -15.73
CA PHE A 36 4.06 8.02 -16.11
C PHE A 36 3.15 6.88 -15.65
N VAL A 37 3.70 5.69 -15.42
CA VAL A 37 2.93 4.52 -15.01
C VAL A 37 3.20 4.25 -13.54
N ARG A 38 2.12 4.09 -12.76
CA ARG A 38 2.23 3.69 -11.36
C ARG A 38 2.93 2.33 -11.29
N LYS A 39 4.03 2.28 -10.55
CA LYS A 39 4.73 1.03 -10.24
C LYS A 39 3.88 0.21 -9.24
N PRO A 40 3.65 -1.09 -9.46
CA PRO A 40 3.03 -1.96 -8.47
C PRO A 40 3.93 -2.05 -7.24
N ASN A 41 3.32 -2.06 -6.06
CA ASN A 41 3.98 -2.18 -4.77
C ASN A 41 3.56 -3.48 -4.09
N PHE A 42 4.53 -4.24 -3.63
CA PHE A 42 4.31 -5.52 -2.97
C PHE A 42 4.66 -5.42 -1.48
N CYS A 43 3.85 -6.03 -0.64
CA CYS A 43 4.12 -6.14 0.79
C CYS A 43 5.17 -7.21 1.05
N LYS A 44 6.01 -6.97 2.06
CA LYS A 44 7.12 -7.87 2.41
C LYS A 44 6.64 -9.28 2.77
N ASP A 45 5.55 -9.39 3.50
CA ASP A 45 4.90 -10.66 3.88
C ASP A 45 4.44 -11.47 2.66
N VAL A 46 3.89 -10.82 1.64
CA VAL A 46 3.48 -11.47 0.39
C VAL A 46 4.68 -12.05 -0.37
N ILE A 47 5.80 -11.32 -0.41
CA ILE A 47 7.04 -11.81 -1.04
C ILE A 47 7.61 -13.00 -0.27
N ILE A 48 7.57 -12.97 1.07
CA ILE A 48 8.00 -14.10 1.92
C ILE A 48 7.12 -15.32 1.67
N ALA A 49 5.79 -15.16 1.68
CA ALA A 49 4.85 -16.25 1.43
C ALA A 49 5.02 -16.85 0.02
N ALA A 50 5.30 -16.01 -0.99
CA ALA A 50 5.60 -16.48 -2.34
C ALA A 50 6.89 -17.32 -2.35
N ARG A 51 7.95 -16.84 -1.69
CA ARG A 51 9.24 -17.53 -1.58
C ARG A 51 9.11 -18.92 -0.98
N GLU A 52 8.37 -19.06 0.12
CA GLU A 52 8.13 -20.35 0.78
C GLU A 52 7.48 -21.38 -0.16
N LYS A 53 6.64 -20.93 -1.11
CA LYS A 53 6.02 -21.83 -2.11
C LYS A 53 6.97 -22.22 -3.24
N LEU A 54 7.98 -21.40 -3.50
CA LEU A 54 9.00 -21.61 -4.53
C LEU A 54 10.14 -22.52 -4.03
N GLU A 55 10.30 -22.72 -2.72
CA GLU A 55 11.37 -23.54 -2.12
C GLU A 55 11.45 -24.99 -2.65
N LEU A 56 10.40 -25.47 -3.30
CA LEU A 56 10.32 -26.81 -3.90
C LEU A 56 11.08 -26.94 -5.23
N ASP A 57 11.44 -25.83 -5.89
CA ASP A 57 12.10 -25.83 -7.20
C ASP A 57 13.29 -24.83 -7.23
N PRO A 58 14.54 -25.33 -7.29
CA PRO A 58 15.73 -24.49 -7.19
C PRO A 58 15.86 -23.50 -8.35
N ASP A 59 15.40 -23.84 -9.56
CA ASP A 59 15.52 -22.96 -10.72
C ASP A 59 14.60 -21.73 -10.59
N PHE A 60 13.40 -21.94 -10.03
CA PHE A 60 12.47 -20.85 -9.79
C PHE A 60 12.89 -19.94 -8.63
N ILE A 61 13.57 -20.46 -7.61
CA ILE A 61 14.10 -19.64 -6.51
C ILE A 61 15.14 -18.66 -7.01
N VAL A 62 16.09 -19.11 -7.84
CA VAL A 62 17.15 -18.24 -8.39
C VAL A 62 16.53 -17.09 -9.19
N GLN A 63 15.57 -17.41 -10.06
CA GLN A 63 14.85 -16.38 -10.83
C GLN A 63 14.05 -15.44 -9.94
N PHE A 64 13.41 -15.96 -8.89
CA PHE A 64 12.64 -15.16 -7.94
C PHE A 64 13.53 -14.15 -7.21
N GLU A 65 14.67 -14.58 -6.68
CA GLU A 65 15.61 -13.71 -5.96
C GLU A 65 16.17 -12.59 -6.87
N ASP A 66 16.48 -12.90 -8.13
CA ASP A 66 16.89 -11.92 -9.14
C ASP A 66 15.79 -10.87 -9.43
N ILE A 67 14.52 -11.26 -9.36
CA ILE A 67 13.40 -10.34 -9.54
C ILE A 67 13.17 -9.51 -8.27
N VAL A 68 13.21 -10.13 -7.09
CA VAL A 68 13.02 -9.45 -5.80
C VAL A 68 14.11 -8.41 -5.56
N THR A 69 15.35 -8.71 -5.92
CA THR A 69 16.45 -7.72 -5.84
C THR A 69 16.17 -6.50 -6.72
N LYS A 70 15.68 -6.69 -7.96
CA LYS A 70 15.26 -5.58 -8.84
C LYS A 70 14.11 -4.78 -8.23
N LEU A 71 13.06 -5.45 -7.75
CA LEU A 71 11.92 -4.81 -7.09
C LEU A 71 12.35 -3.99 -5.86
N LYS A 72 13.31 -4.50 -5.08
CA LYS A 72 13.87 -3.80 -3.92
C LYS A 72 14.63 -2.55 -4.31
N VAL A 73 15.49 -2.62 -5.34
CA VAL A 73 16.22 -1.45 -5.88
C VAL A 73 15.25 -0.40 -6.42
N SER A 74 14.17 -0.82 -7.05
CA SER A 74 13.13 0.07 -7.58
C SER A 74 12.18 0.64 -6.50
N GLY A 75 12.35 0.27 -5.22
CA GLY A 75 11.49 0.75 -4.13
C GLY A 75 10.05 0.22 -4.19
N GLN A 76 9.83 -0.91 -4.85
CA GLN A 76 8.51 -1.52 -5.05
C GLN A 76 8.11 -2.49 -3.94
N ILE A 77 8.92 -2.59 -2.87
CA ILE A 77 8.63 -3.44 -1.71
C ILE A 77 8.30 -2.53 -0.53
N ASN A 78 7.09 -2.67 -0.01
CA ASN A 78 6.59 -1.93 1.14
C ASN A 78 6.87 -2.70 2.44
N GLU A 79 7.10 -1.95 3.51
CA GLU A 79 7.29 -2.51 4.86
C GLU A 79 5.95 -2.86 5.54
N LEU A 80 4.85 -2.24 5.10
CA LEU A 80 3.50 -2.56 5.57
C LEU A 80 3.13 -4.00 5.23
N THR A 81 2.42 -4.67 6.14
CA THR A 81 1.86 -5.99 5.88
C THR A 81 0.61 -5.88 4.99
N LEU A 82 0.22 -6.99 4.36
CA LEU A 82 -1.02 -7.04 3.61
C LEU A 82 -2.23 -6.84 4.54
N ASP A 83 -2.17 -7.34 5.76
CA ASP A 83 -3.23 -7.14 6.75
C ASP A 83 -3.41 -5.66 7.09
N ASP A 84 -2.31 -4.93 7.30
CA ASP A 84 -2.35 -3.48 7.53
C ASP A 84 -3.03 -2.74 6.36
N LEU A 85 -2.74 -3.14 5.12
CA LEU A 85 -3.38 -2.55 3.93
C LEU A 85 -4.88 -2.87 3.81
N LEU A 86 -5.31 -4.03 4.31
CA LEU A 86 -6.72 -4.45 4.28
C LEU A 86 -7.52 -3.81 5.42
N CYS A 87 -6.88 -3.61 6.56
CA CYS A 87 -7.46 -3.00 7.76
C CYS A 87 -7.40 -1.47 7.73
N GLU A 88 -6.73 -0.86 6.74
CA GLU A 88 -6.71 0.59 6.57
C GLU A 88 -8.13 1.10 6.30
N VAL A 89 -8.67 1.87 7.24
CA VAL A 89 -9.96 2.52 7.06
C VAL A 89 -9.83 3.50 5.89
N PRO A 90 -10.63 3.36 4.82
CA PRO A 90 -10.56 4.27 3.70
C PRO A 90 -10.99 5.66 4.17
N HIS A 91 -10.01 6.52 4.39
CA HIS A 91 -10.28 7.91 4.70
C HIS A 91 -10.86 8.56 3.45
N PRO A 92 -12.08 9.14 3.51
CA PRO A 92 -12.60 9.85 2.37
C PRO A 92 -11.61 10.96 2.03
N LYS A 93 -11.08 10.94 0.79
CA LYS A 93 -10.16 11.95 0.25
C LYS A 93 -10.78 13.33 0.49
N GLY A 94 -10.36 14.02 1.55
CA GLY A 94 -10.95 15.28 1.97
C GLY A 94 -11.35 15.39 3.45
N TYR A 95 -11.16 14.36 4.29
CA TYR A 95 -11.36 14.50 5.73
C TYR A 95 -10.26 15.35 6.38
N LYS A 96 -10.31 16.66 6.12
CA LYS A 96 -9.67 17.66 6.96
C LYS A 96 -10.39 17.60 8.30
N MET A 97 -9.82 16.89 9.28
CA MET A 97 -10.17 17.04 10.71
C MET A 97 -9.87 18.46 11.26
N GLN A 98 -9.87 19.49 10.41
CA GLN A 98 -9.68 20.89 10.78
C GLN A 98 -11.01 21.56 11.15
N LEU A 99 -12.17 20.93 10.89
CA LEU A 99 -13.50 21.53 11.14
C LEU A 99 -13.86 21.75 12.62
N LEU A 100 -13.02 21.30 13.58
CA LEU A 100 -13.29 21.51 15.01
C LEU A 100 -12.35 22.52 15.69
N LYS A 101 -11.40 23.12 14.95
CA LYS A 101 -10.50 24.16 15.50
C LYS A 101 -10.73 25.56 14.96
N GLU A 102 -11.72 25.78 14.10
CA GLU A 102 -12.26 27.12 13.91
C GLU A 102 -13.22 27.41 15.07
N THR A 103 -12.67 27.93 16.16
CA THR A 103 -13.43 28.71 17.15
C THR A 103 -14.41 29.60 16.39
N LYS A 104 -15.71 29.29 16.49
CA LYS A 104 -16.81 30.01 15.84
C LYS A 104 -16.78 31.46 16.32
N ARG A 105 -16.04 32.30 15.60
CA ARG A 105 -16.02 33.74 15.76
C ARG A 105 -17.30 34.23 15.08
N SER A 106 -18.18 34.88 15.84
CA SER A 106 -19.43 35.41 15.29
C SER A 106 -19.10 36.37 14.15
N GLN A 107 -19.66 36.16 12.95
CA GLN A 107 -19.43 37.08 11.83
C GLN A 107 -20.07 38.45 12.05
N ARG A 108 -21.10 38.55 12.90
CA ARG A 108 -21.77 39.81 13.23
C ARG A 108 -20.99 40.67 14.23
N THR A 109 -20.30 40.04 15.18
CA THR A 109 -19.63 40.76 16.29
C THR A 109 -18.11 40.60 16.28
N LEU A 110 -17.56 39.73 15.44
CA LEU A 110 -16.15 39.34 15.40
C LEU A 110 -15.58 38.93 16.77
N GLN A 111 -16.44 38.50 17.70
CA GLN A 111 -16.04 38.02 19.03
C GLN A 111 -16.23 36.50 19.14
N PRO A 112 -15.37 35.81 19.93
CA PRO A 112 -15.56 34.42 20.26
C PRO A 112 -16.81 34.26 21.13
N LEU A 113 -17.67 33.28 20.84
CA LEU A 113 -18.93 33.05 21.58
C LEU A 113 -18.75 32.87 23.09
N GLN A 114 -17.55 32.49 23.54
CA GLN A 114 -17.20 32.31 24.95
C GLN A 114 -17.08 33.62 25.73
N SER A 115 -16.95 34.79 25.06
CA SER A 115 -16.84 36.07 25.76
C SER A 115 -18.13 36.50 26.48
N PHE A 116 -19.28 35.92 26.12
CA PHE A 116 -20.58 36.20 26.75
C PHE A 116 -20.89 35.31 27.95
N LEU A 117 -20.06 34.30 28.24
CA LEU A 117 -20.31 33.35 29.33
C LEU A 117 -19.64 33.77 30.66
N LEU A 118 -18.92 34.90 30.69
CA LEU A 118 -18.22 35.42 31.87
C LEU A 118 -18.65 36.86 32.18
N SER A 119 -19.97 37.08 32.26
CA SER A 119 -20.53 38.29 32.84
C SER A 119 -21.35 37.90 34.07
N ASP A 120 -20.67 37.86 35.22
CA ASP A 120 -21.29 38.18 36.52
C ASP A 120 -21.17 39.69 36.74
#